data_AF-A0A4Y2DL92-F1
#
_entry.id   AF-A0A4Y2DL92-F1
#
_cell.length_a   1.000
_cell.length_b   1.000
_cell.length_c   1.000
_cell.angle_alpha   90.00
_cell.angle_beta   90.00
_cell.angle_gamma   90.00
#
_symmetry.space_group_name_H-M   'P 1'
#
loop_
_entity.id
_entity.type
_entity.pdbx_description
1 polymer ?
#
loop_
_entity_poly.entity_id
_entity_poly.type
_entity_poly.pdbx_seq_one_letter_code
_entity_poly.pdbx_strand_id
1 'polypeptide(L)'
;MSFIVVETNRYAEDFFNKSDLTPSSRALNWKNTDIKELNLFLSLLLLQGMVSKSVEAWYWSKRPILSTPFFGQIMSEKRYGLLMKFLHFENSDKFDKKTHPNPKLRKIFDIHEMLVQKFKSAYTPNQSVTIDESLVAFKGLLG
;
A
#
# COMPACT_ATOMS: atom_id res chain seq x y z
N MET A 1 12.04 0.35 -0.98
CA MET A 1 11.29 -0.70 -1.70
C MET A 1 11.53 -2.09 -1.10
N SER A 2 12.78 -2.55 -0.94
CA SER A 2 13.08 -3.85 -0.33
C SER A 2 12.40 -4.07 1.03
N PHE A 3 12.40 -3.06 1.91
CA PHE A 3 11.67 -3.09 3.19
C PHE A 3 10.18 -3.45 3.03
N ILE A 4 9.45 -2.75 2.15
CA ILE A 4 8.02 -2.97 1.93
C ILE A 4 7.75 -4.39 1.41
N VAL A 5 8.60 -4.90 0.51
CA VAL A 5 8.48 -6.27 -0.03
C VAL A 5 8.62 -7.30 1.08
N VAL A 6 9.65 -7.15 1.94
CA VAL A 6 9.90 -8.06 3.05
C VAL A 6 8.73 -8.07 4.03
N GLU A 7 8.26 -6.89 4.44
CA GLU A 7 7.17 -6.80 5.42
C GLU A 7 5.82 -7.22 4.85
N THR A 8 5.54 -6.95 3.57
CA THR A 8 4.32 -7.43 2.87
C THR A 8 4.28 -8.95 2.78
N ASN A 9 5.41 -9.59 2.45
CA ASN A 9 5.49 -11.05 2.38
C ASN A 9 5.37 -11.69 3.77
N ARG A 10 6.04 -11.12 4.79
CA ARG A 10 5.92 -11.61 6.17
C ARG A 10 4.49 -11.48 6.70
N TYR A 11 3.83 -10.35 6.45
CA TYR A 11 2.46 -10.14 6.89
C TYR A 11 1.48 -11.14 6.25
N ALA A 12 1.70 -11.49 4.98
CA ALA A 12 0.92 -12.54 4.33
C ALA A 12 1.14 -13.91 4.99
N GLU A 13 2.39 -14.28 5.29
CA GLU A 13 2.74 -15.51 6.01
C GLU A 13 2.09 -15.57 7.40
N ASP A 14 2.19 -14.49 8.17
CA ASP A 14 1.53 -14.36 9.47
C ASP A 14 0.02 -14.52 9.38
N PHE A 15 -0.60 -13.95 8.34
CA PHE A 15 -2.02 -14.11 8.10
C PHE A 15 -2.40 -15.58 7.88
N PHE A 16 -1.63 -16.34 7.11
CA PHE A 16 -1.90 -17.77 6.90
C PHE A 16 -1.66 -18.59 8.16
N ASN A 17 -0.65 -18.27 8.96
CA ASN A 17 -0.36 -18.98 10.21
C ASN A 17 -1.45 -18.76 11.29
N LYS A 18 -2.19 -17.66 11.22
CA LYS A 18 -3.20 -17.27 12.22
C LYS A 18 -4.65 -17.48 11.76
N SER A 19 -4.88 -17.87 10.51
CA SER A 19 -6.23 -17.91 9.93
C SER A 19 -6.59 -19.30 9.41
N ASP A 20 -7.73 -19.82 9.87
CA ASP A 20 -8.36 -20.98 9.24
C ASP A 20 -9.15 -20.54 8.00
N LEU A 21 -8.61 -20.86 6.82
CA LEU A 21 -9.21 -20.43 5.55
C LEU A 21 -10.07 -21.53 4.94
N THR A 22 -11.22 -21.14 4.38
CA THR A 22 -11.97 -22.03 3.51
C THR A 22 -11.19 -22.30 2.21
N PRO A 23 -11.37 -23.46 1.56
CA PRO A 23 -10.73 -23.76 0.27
C PRO A 23 -11.07 -22.76 -0.84
N SER A 24 -12.17 -22.03 -0.72
CA SER A 24 -12.61 -20.99 -1.64
C SER A 24 -12.00 -19.60 -1.39
N SER A 25 -11.18 -19.46 -0.34
CA SER A 25 -10.60 -18.18 0.04
C SER A 25 -9.69 -17.63 -1.07
N ARG A 26 -9.98 -16.42 -1.55
CA ARG A 26 -9.14 -15.72 -2.53
C ARG A 26 -7.70 -15.56 -2.06
N ALA A 27 -7.48 -15.46 -0.74
CA ALA A 27 -6.17 -15.33 -0.13
C ALA A 27 -5.25 -16.50 -0.50
N LEU A 28 -5.78 -17.71 -0.68
CA LEU A 28 -4.99 -18.90 -1.06
C LEU A 28 -4.27 -18.75 -2.41
N ASN A 29 -4.62 -17.77 -3.23
CA ASN A 29 -3.90 -17.43 -4.46
C ASN A 29 -2.69 -16.51 -4.22
N TRP A 30 -2.35 -16.21 -2.97
CA TRP A 30 -1.18 -15.41 -2.64
C TRP A 30 0.10 -16.09 -3.12
N LYS A 31 0.98 -15.26 -3.67
CA LYS A 31 2.37 -15.58 -3.94
C LYS A 31 3.20 -14.41 -3.43
N ASN A 32 4.41 -14.69 -2.96
CA ASN A 32 5.31 -13.63 -2.53
C ASN A 32 5.50 -12.60 -3.64
N THR A 33 5.51 -11.33 -3.27
CA THR A 33 5.80 -10.22 -4.16
C THR A 33 7.29 -9.93 -4.19
N ASP A 34 7.71 -9.16 -5.19
CA ASP A 34 9.07 -8.67 -5.35
C ASP A 34 9.09 -7.16 -5.65
N ILE A 35 10.29 -6.59 -5.77
CA ILE A 35 10.46 -5.15 -6.03
C ILE A 35 9.82 -4.74 -7.36
N LYS A 36 9.92 -5.58 -8.40
CA LYS A 36 9.43 -5.27 -9.74
C LYS A 36 7.90 -5.25 -9.73
N GLU A 37 7.28 -6.26 -9.16
CA GLU A 37 5.82 -6.35 -9.05
C GLU A 37 5.24 -5.22 -8.21
N LEU A 38 5.86 -4.91 -7.06
CA LEU A 38 5.39 -3.84 -6.20
C LEU A 38 5.53 -2.45 -6.86
N ASN A 39 6.57 -2.24 -7.68
CA ASN A 39 6.67 -1.02 -8.50
C ASN A 39 5.55 -0.93 -9.53
N LEU A 40 5.20 -2.03 -10.21
CA LEU A 40 4.07 -2.06 -11.15
C LEU A 40 2.75 -1.77 -10.44
N PHE A 41 2.56 -2.37 -9.27
CA PHE A 41 1.40 -2.11 -8.42
C PHE A 41 1.27 -0.63 -8.02
N LEU A 42 2.36 -0.01 -7.54
CA LEU A 42 2.37 1.42 -7.20
C LEU A 42 2.15 2.30 -8.44
N SER A 43 2.66 1.89 -9.60
CA SER A 43 2.41 2.58 -10.87
C SER A 43 0.92 2.57 -11.23
N LEU A 44 0.21 1.46 -10.98
CA LEU A 44 -1.23 1.40 -11.17
C LEU A 44 -1.98 2.31 -10.19
N LEU A 45 -1.59 2.35 -8.91
CA LEU A 45 -2.17 3.29 -7.92
C LEU A 45 -2.01 4.76 -8.35
N LEU A 46 -0.83 5.14 -8.85
CA LEU A 46 -0.60 6.48 -9.38
C LEU A 46 -1.49 6.77 -10.60
N LEU A 47 -1.63 5.79 -11.50
CA LEU A 47 -2.48 5.92 -12.69
C LEU A 47 -3.97 6.04 -12.34
N GLN A 48 -4.44 5.39 -11.26
CA GLN A 48 -5.81 5.55 -10.77
C GLN A 48 -6.10 6.99 -10.37
N GLY A 49 -5.10 7.70 -9.79
CA GLY A 49 -5.21 9.12 -9.49
C GLY A 49 -5.39 9.99 -10.74
N MET A 50 -4.89 9.56 -11.90
CA MET A 50 -5.03 10.29 -13.18
C MET A 50 -6.32 9.93 -13.92
N VAL A 51 -6.67 8.63 -13.99
CA VAL A 51 -7.81 8.15 -14.78
C VAL A 51 -9.14 8.27 -14.02
N SER A 52 -9.11 8.13 -12.70
CA SER A 52 -10.23 8.22 -11.75
C SER A 52 -11.54 7.54 -12.19
N LYS A 53 -11.83 6.39 -11.59
CA LYS A 53 -13.12 5.69 -11.71
C LYS A 53 -13.80 5.62 -10.34
N SER A 54 -15.12 5.72 -10.33
CA SER A 54 -15.91 5.69 -9.10
C SER A 54 -15.96 4.32 -8.40
N VAL A 55 -15.62 3.24 -9.11
CA VAL A 55 -15.59 1.88 -8.57
C VAL A 55 -14.27 1.22 -8.95
N GLU A 56 -13.58 0.68 -7.95
CA GLU A 56 -12.26 0.03 -8.09
C GLU A 56 -12.26 -1.07 -9.16
N ALA A 57 -13.25 -1.96 -9.14
CA ALA A 57 -13.37 -3.04 -10.13
C ALA A 57 -13.53 -2.52 -11.58
N TRP A 58 -13.93 -1.26 -11.78
CA TRP A 58 -14.11 -0.72 -13.13
C TRP A 58 -12.79 -0.49 -13.86
N TYR A 59 -11.66 -0.38 -13.16
CA TYR A 59 -10.34 -0.29 -13.82
C TYR A 59 -10.02 -1.55 -14.63
N TRP A 60 -10.57 -2.70 -14.24
CA TRP A 60 -10.43 -3.98 -14.93
C TRP A 60 -11.67 -4.39 -15.76
N SER A 61 -12.65 -3.50 -15.92
CA SER A 61 -13.86 -3.81 -16.67
C SER A 61 -13.58 -4.00 -18.16
N LYS A 62 -14.21 -5.02 -18.75
CA LYS A 62 -14.22 -5.25 -20.21
C LYS A 62 -15.40 -4.58 -20.93
N ARG A 63 -16.29 -3.90 -20.20
CA ARG A 63 -17.43 -3.20 -20.80
C ARG A 63 -16.89 -2.04 -21.65
N PRO A 64 -17.31 -1.86 -22.91
CA PRO A 64 -16.73 -0.84 -23.80
C PRO A 64 -16.68 0.57 -23.20
N ILE A 65 -17.76 1.00 -22.53
CA ILE A 65 -17.85 2.34 -21.90
C ILE A 65 -16.94 2.53 -20.67
N LEU A 66 -16.49 1.44 -20.03
CA LEU A 66 -15.63 1.48 -18.84
C LEU A 66 -14.20 1.05 -19.13
N SER A 67 -13.95 0.47 -20.31
CA SER A 67 -12.72 -0.25 -20.63
C SER A 67 -11.48 0.65 -20.52
N THR A 68 -10.55 0.24 -19.66
CA THR A 68 -9.20 0.81 -19.56
C THR A 68 -8.18 -0.31 -19.63
N PRO A 69 -7.90 -0.84 -20.85
CA PRO A 69 -7.18 -2.11 -21.02
C PRO A 69 -5.82 -2.18 -20.32
N PHE A 70 -5.14 -1.04 -20.19
CA PHE A 70 -3.81 -0.94 -19.62
C PHE A 70 -3.73 -1.55 -18.20
N PHE A 71 -4.73 -1.36 -17.34
CA PHE A 71 -4.73 -1.93 -15.99
C PHE A 71 -4.62 -3.46 -16.01
N GLY A 72 -5.46 -4.12 -16.82
CA GLY A 72 -5.46 -5.57 -16.96
C GLY A 72 -4.26 -6.13 -17.70
N GLN A 73 -3.59 -5.34 -18.54
CA GLN A 73 -2.33 -5.71 -19.21
C GLN A 73 -1.16 -5.75 -18.22
N ILE A 74 -1.12 -4.84 -17.25
CA ILE A 74 -0.05 -4.77 -16.25
C ILE A 74 -0.25 -5.77 -15.12
N MET A 75 -1.47 -5.87 -14.58
CA MET A 75 -1.75 -6.73 -13.44
C MET A 75 -3.22 -7.15 -13.44
N SER A 76 -3.51 -8.42 -13.12
CA SER A 76 -4.90 -8.84 -12.95
C SER A 76 -5.56 -8.21 -11.72
N GLU A 77 -6.87 -7.95 -11.78
CA GLU A 77 -7.67 -7.44 -10.65
C GLU A 77 -7.48 -8.30 -9.39
N LYS A 78 -7.46 -9.63 -9.56
CA LYS A 78 -7.25 -10.59 -8.47
C LYS A 78 -5.91 -10.39 -7.78
N ARG A 79 -4.83 -10.21 -8.55
CA ARG A 79 -3.48 -9.99 -7.99
C ARG A 79 -3.36 -8.62 -7.34
N TYR A 80 -3.89 -7.58 -7.99
CA TYR A 80 -3.95 -6.23 -7.41
C TYR A 80 -4.67 -6.23 -6.06
N GLY A 81 -5.85 -6.86 -5.99
CA GLY A 81 -6.62 -6.96 -4.74
C GLY A 81 -5.89 -7.74 -3.64
N LEU A 82 -5.08 -8.74 -3.99
CA LEU A 82 -4.23 -9.46 -3.04
C LEU A 82 -3.08 -8.59 -2.53
N LEU A 83 -2.42 -7.82 -3.40
CA LEU A 83 -1.37 -6.87 -2.98
C LEU A 83 -1.97 -5.78 -2.10
N MET A 84 -3.13 -5.20 -2.46
CA MET A 84 -3.85 -4.26 -1.59
C MET A 84 -4.17 -4.86 -0.21
N LYS A 85 -4.56 -6.14 -0.14
CA LYS A 85 -4.90 -6.82 1.12
C LYS A 85 -3.68 -7.01 2.03
N PHE A 86 -2.53 -7.34 1.47
CA PHE A 86 -1.35 -7.74 2.25
C PHE A 86 -0.27 -6.66 2.36
N LEU A 87 -0.42 -5.53 1.66
CA LEU A 87 0.51 -4.40 1.72
C LEU A 87 0.77 -4.00 3.18
N HIS A 88 2.03 -4.05 3.59
CA HIS A 88 2.43 -3.83 4.97
C HIS A 88 3.73 -3.04 5.07
N PHE A 89 3.86 -2.22 6.11
CA PHE A 89 4.96 -1.25 6.28
C PHE A 89 5.57 -1.26 7.68
N GLU A 90 5.27 -2.28 8.49
CA GLU A 90 5.73 -2.41 9.87
C GLU A 90 6.29 -3.81 10.09
N ASN A 91 7.34 -3.94 10.90
CA ASN A 91 7.75 -5.22 11.45
C ASN A 91 7.02 -5.46 12.78
N SER A 92 5.96 -6.28 12.73
CA SER A 92 5.12 -6.56 13.90
C SER A 92 5.88 -7.20 15.08
N ASP A 93 6.97 -7.94 14.81
CA ASP A 93 7.75 -8.62 15.85
C ASP A 93 8.66 -7.67 16.65
N LYS A 94 8.93 -6.48 16.11
CA LYS A 94 9.85 -5.50 16.70
C LYS A 94 9.14 -4.35 17.40
N PHE A 95 7.81 -4.36 17.45
CA PHE A 95 7.05 -3.28 18.04
C PHE A 95 7.05 -3.35 19.57
N ASP A 96 7.65 -2.35 20.21
CA ASP A 96 7.51 -2.09 21.64
C ASP A 96 6.89 -0.72 21.88
N LYS A 97 5.68 -0.72 22.44
CA LYS A 97 4.89 0.49 22.71
C LYS A 97 5.61 1.47 23.67
N LYS A 98 6.47 0.98 24.56
CA LYS A 98 7.14 1.83 25.56
C LYS A 98 8.31 2.61 24.96
N THR A 99 8.97 2.05 23.94
CA THR A 99 10.17 2.62 23.32
C THR A 99 9.90 3.26 21.96
N HIS A 100 8.76 2.93 21.33
CA HIS A 100 8.43 3.46 20.01
C HIS A 100 8.16 4.98 20.04
N PRO A 101 8.75 5.78 19.12
CA PRO A 101 8.64 7.25 19.14
C PRO A 101 7.20 7.77 19.00
N ASN A 102 6.39 7.09 18.17
CA ASN A 102 4.96 7.40 18.04
C ASN A 102 4.11 6.13 17.86
N PRO A 103 3.70 5.47 18.96
CA PRO A 103 3.01 4.18 18.89
C PRO A 103 1.70 4.20 18.09
N LYS A 104 1.06 5.36 17.94
CA LYS A 104 -0.18 5.53 17.16
C LYS A 104 0.08 5.45 15.64
N LEU A 105 1.28 5.79 15.19
CA LEU A 105 1.66 5.75 13.78
C LEU A 105 2.41 4.48 13.38
N ARG A 106 2.56 3.50 14.29
CA ARG A 106 3.44 2.34 14.11
C ARG A 106 3.34 1.66 12.73
N LYS A 107 2.12 1.52 12.19
CA LYS A 107 1.84 0.82 10.92
C LYS A 107 2.44 1.50 9.70
N ILE A 108 2.80 2.78 9.79
CA ILE A 108 3.35 3.57 8.69
C ILE A 108 4.61 4.34 9.12
N PHE A 109 5.03 4.25 10.38
CA PHE A 109 6.05 5.11 10.97
C PHE A 109 7.37 5.02 10.22
N ASP A 110 7.85 3.79 9.94
CA ASP A 110 9.13 3.58 9.26
C ASP A 110 9.12 4.20 7.86
N ILE A 111 8.05 3.99 7.08
CA ILE A 111 7.91 4.59 5.75
C ILE A 111 7.76 6.11 5.83
N HIS A 112 7.00 6.62 6.80
CA HIS A 112 6.86 8.06 7.02
C HIS A 112 8.23 8.70 7.27
N GLU A 113 9.02 8.15 8.19
CA GLU A 113 10.36 8.67 8.48
C GLU A 113 11.28 8.60 7.26
N MET A 114 11.26 7.49 6.53
CA MET A 114 12.02 7.37 5.28
C MET A 114 11.63 8.46 4.26
N LEU A 115 10.34 8.76 4.12
CA LEU A 115 9.84 9.80 3.22
C LEU A 115 10.26 11.20 3.68
N VAL A 116 10.07 11.52 4.97
CA VAL A 116 10.47 12.82 5.55
C VAL A 116 11.95 13.07 5.34
N GLN A 117 12.82 12.07 5.61
CA GLN A 117 14.26 12.22 5.39
C GLN A 117 14.59 12.42 3.91
N LYS A 118 13.92 11.69 3.00
CA LYS A 118 14.11 11.86 1.57
C LYS A 118 13.70 13.25 1.09
N PHE A 119 12.55 13.75 1.50
CA PHE A 119 12.08 15.08 1.11
C PHE A 119 12.98 16.20 1.62
N LYS A 120 13.44 16.12 2.88
CA LYS A 120 14.43 17.06 3.44
C LYS A 120 15.73 17.07 2.64
N SER A 121 16.19 15.90 2.19
CA SER A 121 17.41 15.80 1.38
C SER A 121 17.24 16.25 -0.08
N ALA A 122 16.02 16.20 -0.61
CA ALA A 122 15.75 16.45 -2.02
C ALA A 122 15.61 17.94 -2.35
N TYR A 123 15.25 18.77 -1.37
CA TYR A 123 14.99 20.17 -1.61
C TYR A 123 15.34 21.03 -0.39
N THR A 124 16.07 22.12 -0.63
CA THR A 124 16.28 23.18 0.36
C THR A 124 15.33 24.33 0.05
N PRO A 125 14.41 24.70 0.97
CA PRO A 125 13.50 25.81 0.76
C PRO A 125 14.22 27.15 0.60
N ASN A 126 13.60 28.05 -0.17
CA ASN A 126 13.98 29.46 -0.21
C ASN A 126 13.49 30.19 1.06
N GLN A 127 13.75 31.50 1.16
CA GLN A 127 13.46 32.32 2.34
C GLN A 127 11.98 32.28 2.77
N SER A 128 11.05 32.28 1.82
CA SER A 128 9.62 32.34 2.12
C SER A 128 9.01 30.94 2.20
N VAL A 129 8.60 30.55 3.40
CA VAL A 129 7.95 29.26 3.69
C VAL A 129 6.61 29.53 4.37
N THR A 130 5.59 28.77 3.99
CA THR A 130 4.27 28.78 4.65
C THR A 130 4.05 27.46 5.37
N ILE A 131 3.42 27.53 6.54
CA ILE A 131 3.01 26.37 7.33
C ILE A 131 1.49 26.36 7.32
N ASP A 132 0.92 25.24 6.90
CA ASP A 132 -0.52 25.02 6.87
C ASP A 132 -0.82 23.54 7.17
N GLU A 133 -2.06 23.25 7.50
CA GLU A 133 -2.54 21.91 7.80
C GLU A 133 -3.22 21.29 6.58
N SER A 134 -3.05 19.98 6.41
CA SER A 134 -3.77 19.21 5.40
C SER A 134 -4.49 18.04 6.07
N LEU A 135 -5.74 17.84 5.68
CA LEU A 135 -6.59 16.78 6.22
C LEU A 135 -6.81 15.71 5.15
N VAL A 136 -6.50 14.46 5.50
CA VAL A 136 -6.83 13.29 4.67
C VAL A 136 -8.10 12.68 5.24
N ALA A 137 -9.21 12.80 4.50
CA ALA A 137 -10.49 12.25 4.93
C ALA A 137 -10.42 10.71 5.05
N PHE A 138 -10.82 10.19 6.20
CA PHE A 138 -10.91 8.75 6.45
C PHE A 138 -12.21 8.43 7.19
N LYS A 139 -12.93 7.41 6.72
CA LYS A 139 -14.14 6.89 7.37
C LYS A 139 -13.89 5.46 7.83
N GLY A 140 -13.71 5.28 9.14
CA GLY A 140 -13.43 3.99 9.76
C GLY A 140 -12.91 4.18 11.19
N LEU A 141 -12.54 3.09 11.85
CA LEU A 141 -11.91 3.13 13.17
C LEU A 141 -10.41 3.38 13.03
N LEU A 142 -9.94 4.49 13.60
CA LEU A 142 -8.52 4.81 13.78
C LEU A 142 -8.16 4.58 15.26
N GLY A 143 -7.27 3.63 15.55
CA GLY A 143 -6.88 3.24 16.90
C GLY A 143 -5.64 2.36 16.94
#